data_AF-A8AM47-F1
#
_entry.id   AF-A8AM47-F1
#
_cell.length_a   1.000
_cell.length_b   1.000
_cell.length_c   1.000
_cell.angle_alpha   90.00
_cell.angle_beta   90.00
_cell.angle_gamma   90.00
#
_symmetry.space_group_name_H-M   'P 1'
#
loop_
_entity.id
_entity.type
_entity.pdbx_description
1 polymer ?
#
loop_
_entity_poly.entity_id
_entity_poly.type
_entity_poly.pdbx_seq_one_letter_code
_entity_poly.pdbx_strand_id
1 'polypeptide(L)'
;MGEAMNIFCSGFEGELFNREGEAWPEADITLVDLAMFAREGYEAQLAIAYISLINHINNFGERDQHLARPIVNITDEAHIITVNPLLARFLTKGLKMWRKLGIWLWLATQNLSDFPDDAKKLLNMIEWWELLVMPPKEVEQVSRFKFLTPEQRQLLLSATKAPGKYTEGVVLSPRVEALFRVVSPALWLALGMTEKHEKAERMRIMREFGCSELEAAVRVAERCFVSG
;
A
#
# COMPACT_ATOMS: atom_id res chain seq x y z
N MET A 1 -33.70 2.34 -8.53
CA MET A 1 -32.70 3.43 -8.38
C MET A 1 -32.86 4.14 -7.04
N GLY A 2 -34.06 4.60 -6.65
CA GLY A 2 -34.31 5.23 -5.34
C GLY A 2 -34.01 4.33 -4.12
N GLU A 3 -34.36 3.04 -4.15
CA GLU A 3 -34.06 2.12 -3.03
C GLU A 3 -32.55 1.90 -2.82
N ALA A 4 -31.77 1.81 -3.90
CA ALA A 4 -30.33 1.66 -3.81
C ALA A 4 -29.63 2.93 -3.28
N MET A 5 -30.19 4.11 -3.56
CA MET A 5 -29.68 5.37 -2.98
C MET A 5 -30.01 5.50 -1.50
N ASN A 6 -31.14 4.93 -1.06
CA ASN A 6 -31.58 5.03 0.34
C ASN A 6 -30.60 4.36 1.32
N ILE A 7 -29.81 3.39 0.85
CA ILE A 7 -28.72 2.77 1.59
C ILE A 7 -27.70 3.81 2.04
N PHE A 8 -27.40 4.82 1.21
CA PHE A 8 -26.44 5.88 1.53
C PHE A 8 -27.04 7.04 2.31
N CYS A 9 -28.34 7.02 2.59
CA CYS A 9 -29.03 8.10 3.29
C CYS A 9 -29.38 7.76 4.75
N SER A 10 -29.16 6.51 5.17
CA SER A 10 -29.59 6.01 6.49
C SER A 10 -28.51 5.14 7.13
N GLY A 11 -28.58 4.96 8.45
CA GLY A 11 -27.61 4.17 9.21
C GLY A 11 -26.19 4.75 9.15
N PHE A 12 -25.19 3.86 9.25
CA PHE A 12 -23.77 4.23 9.24
C PHE A 12 -23.35 4.86 7.90
N GLU A 13 -23.85 4.33 6.79
CA GLU A 13 -23.58 4.89 5.45
C GLU A 13 -24.12 6.31 5.31
N GLY A 14 -25.29 6.60 5.90
CA GLY A 14 -25.84 7.97 5.96
C GLY A 14 -24.96 8.93 6.73
N GLU A 15 -24.43 8.51 7.88
CA GLU A 15 -23.50 9.33 8.68
C GLU A 15 -22.20 9.64 7.94
N LEU A 16 -21.77 8.75 7.03
CA LEU A 16 -20.53 8.94 6.29
C LEU A 16 -20.72 9.71 4.98
N PHE A 17 -21.73 9.37 4.19
CA PHE A 17 -21.89 9.84 2.80
C PHE A 17 -22.98 10.90 2.63
N ASN A 18 -23.93 11.03 3.56
CA ASN A 18 -25.06 11.96 3.46
C ASN A 18 -24.99 13.05 4.54
N ARG A 19 -23.85 13.73 4.60
CA ARG A 19 -23.62 14.90 5.45
C ARG A 19 -22.82 15.96 4.71
N GLU A 20 -22.87 17.19 5.20
CA GLU A 20 -21.95 18.23 4.74
C GLU A 20 -20.51 17.80 5.06
N GLY A 21 -19.66 17.84 4.04
CA GLY A 21 -18.25 17.52 4.17
C GLY A 21 -17.43 18.76 4.48
N GLU A 22 -16.35 18.57 5.24
CA GLU A 22 -15.32 19.59 5.41
C GLU A 22 -14.15 19.30 4.46
N ALA A 23 -13.49 20.37 4.00
CA ALA A 23 -12.25 20.22 3.25
C ALA A 23 -11.20 19.55 4.16
N TRP A 24 -10.35 18.72 3.55
CA TRP A 24 -9.28 18.08 4.29
C TRP A 24 -8.32 19.14 4.83
N PRO A 25 -7.80 18.95 6.05
CA PRO A 25 -6.80 19.86 6.58
C PRO A 25 -5.55 19.84 5.71
N GLU A 26 -4.87 20.98 5.60
CA GLU A 26 -3.54 21.02 4.99
C GLU A 26 -2.57 20.23 5.87
N ALA A 27 -2.04 19.13 5.33
CA ALA A 27 -1.13 18.24 6.04
C ALA A 27 -0.07 17.69 5.09
N ASP A 28 1.15 17.51 5.59
CA ASP A 28 2.25 16.92 4.81
C ASP A 28 2.07 15.42 4.56
N ILE A 29 1.38 14.74 5.48
CA ILE A 29 1.06 13.32 5.43
C ILE A 29 -0.41 13.18 5.77
N THR A 30 -1.16 12.54 4.89
CA THR A 30 -2.54 12.11 5.17
C THR A 30 -2.62 10.61 5.11
N LEU A 31 -3.02 9.99 6.22
CA LEU A 31 -3.25 8.55 6.32
C LEU A 31 -4.75 8.30 6.36
N VAL A 32 -5.22 7.41 5.49
CA VAL A 32 -6.63 7.04 5.37
C VAL A 32 -6.76 5.55 5.64
N ASP A 33 -7.48 5.20 6.71
CA ASP A 33 -7.82 3.82 6.99
C ASP A 33 -9.19 3.48 6.39
N LEU A 34 -9.21 2.56 5.42
CA LEU A 34 -10.44 2.06 4.80
C LEU A 34 -11.17 1.04 5.68
N ALA A 35 -10.51 0.48 6.69
CA ALA A 35 -11.03 -0.38 7.74
C ALA A 35 -12.11 -1.38 7.26
N MET A 36 -13.37 -1.07 7.57
CA MET A 36 -14.53 -1.91 7.29
C MET A 36 -14.83 -2.05 5.79
N PHE A 37 -14.52 -1.03 4.98
CA PHE A 37 -14.80 -1.04 3.54
C PHE A 37 -13.85 -1.91 2.73
N ALA A 38 -12.71 -2.30 3.32
CA ALA A 38 -11.81 -3.26 2.71
C ALA A 38 -12.35 -4.71 2.77
N ARG A 39 -13.47 -4.95 3.45
CA ARG A 39 -14.09 -6.29 3.61
C ARG A 39 -15.10 -6.57 2.49
N GLU A 40 -15.30 -7.86 2.20
CA GLU A 40 -16.35 -8.33 1.30
C GLU A 40 -17.74 -7.83 1.73
N GLY A 41 -18.56 -7.44 0.74
CA GLY A 41 -19.90 -6.89 0.94
C GLY A 41 -19.98 -5.37 1.06
N TYR A 42 -18.84 -4.67 1.08
CA TYR A 42 -18.76 -3.20 1.12
C TYR A 42 -18.21 -2.57 -0.18
N GLU A 43 -18.32 -3.28 -1.30
CA GLU A 43 -17.68 -2.89 -2.57
C GLU A 43 -18.18 -1.54 -3.08
N ALA A 44 -19.45 -1.22 -2.85
CA ALA A 44 -20.04 0.06 -3.25
C ALA A 44 -19.52 1.23 -2.38
N GLN A 45 -19.48 1.03 -1.06
CA GLN A 45 -18.96 2.00 -0.09
C GLN A 45 -17.47 2.25 -0.34
N LEU A 46 -16.69 1.19 -0.54
CA LEU A 46 -15.29 1.25 -0.93
C LEU A 46 -15.10 2.05 -2.22
N ALA A 47 -15.93 1.78 -3.22
CA ALA A 47 -15.82 2.47 -4.50
C ALA A 47 -16.07 3.97 -4.39
N ILE A 48 -17.12 4.37 -3.65
CA ILE A 48 -17.45 5.78 -3.42
C ILE A 48 -16.35 6.46 -2.62
N ALA A 49 -15.92 5.86 -1.51
CA ALA A 49 -14.86 6.39 -0.67
C ALA A 49 -13.58 6.58 -1.48
N TYR A 50 -13.12 5.54 -2.19
CA TYR A 50 -11.88 5.61 -2.97
C TYR A 50 -11.94 6.63 -4.11
N ILE A 51 -13.07 6.72 -4.83
CA ILE A 51 -13.24 7.75 -5.87
C ILE A 51 -13.16 9.15 -5.27
N SER A 52 -13.79 9.37 -4.12
CA SER A 52 -13.72 10.65 -3.40
C SER A 52 -12.26 11.00 -3.03
N LEU A 53 -11.50 10.03 -2.51
CA LEU A 53 -10.08 10.19 -2.17
C LEU A 53 -9.25 10.60 -3.39
N ILE A 54 -9.40 9.87 -4.49
CA ILE A 54 -8.67 10.16 -5.74
C ILE A 54 -9.05 11.54 -6.30
N ASN A 55 -10.32 11.93 -6.21
CA ASN A 55 -10.74 13.27 -6.63
C ASN A 55 -10.12 14.37 -5.77
N HIS A 56 -9.99 14.17 -4.46
CA HIS A 56 -9.26 15.11 -3.61
C HIS A 56 -7.78 15.23 -4.01
N ILE A 57 -7.12 14.09 -4.27
CA ILE A 57 -5.73 14.08 -4.75
C ILE A 57 -5.60 14.81 -6.10
N ASN A 58 -6.56 14.62 -7.01
CA ASN A 58 -6.60 15.35 -8.28
C ASN A 58 -6.69 16.86 -8.04
N ASN A 59 -7.59 17.30 -7.17
CA ASN A 59 -7.77 18.72 -6.87
C ASN A 59 -6.49 19.34 -6.27
N PHE A 60 -5.80 18.62 -5.38
CA PHE A 60 -4.49 19.06 -4.88
C PHE A 60 -3.46 19.16 -6.01
N GLY A 61 -3.36 18.13 -6.85
CA GLY A 61 -2.46 18.15 -8.00
C GLY A 61 -2.72 19.30 -8.97
N GLU A 62 -3.98 19.64 -9.23
CA GLU A 62 -4.35 20.75 -10.11
C GLU A 62 -4.06 22.12 -9.46
N ARG A 63 -4.38 22.30 -8.18
CA ARG A 63 -4.10 23.52 -7.42
C ARG A 63 -2.59 23.78 -7.36
N ASP A 64 -1.82 22.73 -7.09
CA ASP A 64 -0.40 22.81 -6.74
C ASP A 64 0.52 22.47 -7.94
N GLN A 65 -0.02 22.35 -9.16
CA GLN A 65 0.70 21.90 -10.36
C GLN A 65 1.94 22.74 -10.73
N HIS A 66 2.04 23.97 -10.24
CA HIS A 66 3.16 24.88 -10.48
C HIS A 66 4.22 24.84 -9.36
N LEU A 67 3.99 24.07 -8.30
CA LEU A 67 4.97 23.84 -7.26
C LEU A 67 5.95 22.74 -7.68
N ALA A 68 7.19 22.83 -7.21
CA ALA A 68 8.20 21.79 -7.44
C ALA A 68 7.96 20.51 -6.61
N ARG A 69 7.05 20.56 -5.63
CA ARG A 69 6.80 19.48 -4.68
C ARG A 69 5.84 18.45 -5.32
N PRO A 70 6.27 17.19 -5.49
CA PRO A 70 5.37 16.14 -5.96
C PRO A 70 4.45 15.67 -4.85
N ILE A 71 3.30 15.10 -5.24
CA ILE A 71 2.43 14.34 -4.35
C ILE A 71 2.77 12.86 -4.52
N VAL A 72 2.92 12.13 -3.42
CA VAL A 72 3.11 10.67 -3.45
C VAL A 72 1.85 10.03 -2.88
N ASN A 73 1.09 9.37 -3.75
CA ASN A 73 -0.09 8.59 -3.39
C ASN A 73 0.30 7.12 -3.24
N ILE A 74 0.21 6.60 -2.02
CA ILE A 74 0.54 5.21 -1.69
C ILE A 74 -0.76 4.47 -1.39
N THR A 75 -1.05 3.42 -2.16
CA THR A 75 -2.14 2.49 -1.89
C THR A 75 -1.55 1.17 -1.41
N ASP A 76 -1.74 0.88 -0.13
CA ASP A 76 -1.47 -0.44 0.45
C ASP A 76 -2.60 -1.42 0.13
N GLU A 77 -2.27 -2.71 0.07
CA GLU A 77 -3.17 -3.77 -0.41
C GLU A 77 -3.94 -3.40 -1.69
N ALA A 78 -3.21 -2.90 -2.69
CA ALA A 78 -3.75 -2.40 -3.95
C ALA A 78 -4.60 -3.42 -4.73
N HIS A 79 -4.47 -4.72 -4.42
CA HIS A 79 -5.34 -5.75 -5.00
C HIS A 79 -6.82 -5.50 -4.66
N ILE A 80 -7.13 -4.99 -3.46
CA ILE A 80 -8.51 -4.68 -3.02
C ILE A 80 -9.19 -3.68 -3.97
N ILE A 81 -8.44 -2.66 -4.40
CA ILE A 81 -8.94 -1.62 -5.30
C ILE A 81 -8.95 -2.11 -6.75
N THR A 82 -7.93 -2.86 -7.15
CA THR A 82 -7.73 -3.24 -8.56
C THR A 82 -8.58 -4.42 -9.02
N VAL A 83 -9.11 -5.23 -8.10
CA VAL A 83 -10.12 -6.26 -8.38
C VAL A 83 -11.44 -5.63 -8.85
N ASN A 84 -11.83 -4.47 -8.31
CA ASN A 84 -13.04 -3.78 -8.73
C ASN A 84 -12.84 -3.13 -10.11
N PRO A 85 -13.54 -3.57 -11.18
CA PRO A 85 -13.31 -3.07 -12.54
C PRO A 85 -13.57 -1.57 -12.70
N LEU A 86 -14.48 -1.02 -11.90
CA LEU A 86 -14.80 0.41 -11.91
C LEU A 86 -13.64 1.23 -11.33
N LEU A 87 -13.12 0.80 -10.17
CA LEU A 87 -11.98 1.47 -9.54
C LEU A 87 -10.70 1.33 -10.35
N ALA A 88 -10.42 0.14 -10.89
CA ALA A 88 -9.27 -0.09 -11.76
C ALA A 88 -9.26 0.83 -12.99
N ARG A 89 -10.43 1.01 -13.63
CA ARG A 89 -10.59 1.94 -14.76
C ARG A 89 -10.40 3.39 -14.35
N PHE A 90 -10.96 3.76 -13.20
CA PHE A 90 -10.84 5.11 -12.66
C PHE A 90 -9.39 5.48 -12.35
N LEU A 91 -8.68 4.59 -11.66
CA LEU A 91 -7.25 4.74 -11.33
C LEU A 91 -6.38 4.79 -12.59
N THR A 92 -6.66 3.94 -13.59
CA THR A 92 -5.98 3.95 -14.89
C THR A 92 -6.11 5.29 -15.61
N LYS A 93 -7.29 5.93 -15.52
CA LYS A 93 -7.51 7.27 -16.09
C LYS A 93 -6.77 8.34 -15.30
N GLY A 94 -6.82 8.28 -13.97
CA GLY A 94 -6.11 9.19 -13.07
C GLY A 94 -4.60 9.20 -13.32
N LEU A 95 -3.98 8.02 -13.41
CA LEU A 95 -2.55 7.86 -13.67
C LEU A 95 -2.03 8.63 -14.90
N LYS A 96 -2.81 8.66 -15.99
CA LYS A 96 -2.41 9.39 -17.20
C LYS A 96 -2.36 10.89 -16.99
N MET A 97 -3.24 11.41 -16.13
CA MET A 97 -3.28 12.83 -15.76
C MET A 97 -2.16 13.17 -14.76
N TRP A 98 -1.95 12.29 -13.78
CA TRP A 98 -0.99 12.44 -12.68
C TRP A 98 0.45 12.68 -13.13
N ARG A 99 0.86 12.08 -14.25
CA ARG A 99 2.18 12.33 -14.86
C ARG A 99 2.43 13.81 -15.16
N LYS A 100 1.38 14.58 -15.48
CA LYS A 100 1.48 16.03 -15.78
C LYS A 100 1.40 16.90 -14.52
N LEU A 101 0.77 16.39 -13.46
CA LEU A 101 0.52 17.11 -12.21
C LEU A 101 1.58 16.81 -11.12
N GLY A 102 2.63 16.06 -11.45
CA GLY A 102 3.66 15.71 -10.47
C GLY A 102 3.19 14.74 -9.38
N ILE A 103 2.15 13.94 -9.65
CA ILE A 103 1.65 12.93 -8.71
C ILE A 103 2.26 11.56 -9.03
N TRP A 104 2.83 10.92 -8.02
CA TRP A 104 3.43 9.60 -8.08
C TRP A 104 2.50 8.59 -7.44
N LEU A 105 2.21 7.48 -8.14
CA LEU A 105 1.44 6.37 -7.58
C LEU A 105 2.38 5.25 -7.14
N TRP A 106 2.22 4.83 -5.90
CA TRP A 106 2.82 3.62 -5.34
C TRP A 106 1.71 2.62 -5.03
N LEU A 107 1.85 1.40 -5.55
CA LEU A 107 0.93 0.30 -5.29
C LEU A 107 1.71 -0.79 -4.55
N ALA A 108 1.32 -1.08 -3.32
CA ALA A 108 1.87 -2.19 -2.54
C ALA A 108 0.84 -3.33 -2.50
N THR A 109 1.32 -4.57 -2.66
CA THR A 109 0.52 -5.78 -2.55
C THR A 109 1.42 -6.94 -2.13
N GLN A 110 0.86 -7.89 -1.39
CA GLN A 110 1.58 -9.11 -1.00
C GLN A 110 1.50 -10.17 -2.09
N ASN A 111 0.34 -10.30 -2.75
CA ASN A 111 0.07 -11.32 -3.74
C ASN A 111 -0.26 -10.69 -5.09
N LEU A 112 0.48 -11.08 -6.13
CA LEU A 112 0.17 -10.68 -7.50
C LEU A 112 -0.87 -11.59 -8.15
N SER A 113 -1.14 -12.76 -7.57
CA SER A 113 -2.24 -13.64 -8.00
C SER A 113 -3.59 -12.95 -7.98
N ASP A 114 -3.78 -12.06 -7.01
CA ASP A 114 -5.06 -11.43 -6.71
C ASP A 114 -5.36 -10.26 -7.66
N PHE A 115 -4.37 -9.85 -8.47
CA PHE A 115 -4.58 -8.87 -9.53
C PHE A 115 -5.33 -9.51 -10.72
N PRO A 116 -6.46 -8.91 -11.15
CA PRO A 116 -7.15 -9.37 -12.35
C PRO A 116 -6.31 -9.08 -13.60
N ASP A 117 -6.51 -9.86 -14.66
CA ASP A 117 -5.80 -9.64 -15.93
C ASP A 117 -6.07 -8.24 -16.53
N ASP A 118 -7.23 -7.66 -16.22
CA ASP A 118 -7.60 -6.28 -16.60
C ASP A 118 -6.67 -5.23 -15.98
N ALA A 119 -6.02 -5.52 -14.85
CA ALA A 119 -5.03 -4.65 -14.22
C ALA A 119 -3.71 -4.57 -15.00
N LYS A 120 -3.51 -5.41 -16.03
CA LYS A 120 -2.33 -5.35 -16.90
C LYS A 120 -2.11 -3.98 -17.53
N LYS A 121 -3.18 -3.27 -17.89
CA LYS A 121 -3.08 -1.90 -18.43
C LYS A 121 -2.53 -0.92 -17.40
N LEU A 122 -2.92 -1.08 -16.14
CA LEU A 122 -2.44 -0.28 -15.02
C LEU A 122 -0.96 -0.55 -14.76
N LEU A 123 -0.61 -1.82 -14.57
CA LEU A 123 0.74 -2.27 -14.22
C LEU A 123 1.77 -2.02 -15.34
N ASN A 124 1.36 -2.05 -16.61
CA ASN A 124 2.22 -1.69 -17.73
C ASN A 124 2.67 -0.22 -17.72
N MET A 125 1.95 0.66 -17.03
CA MET A 125 2.34 2.07 -16.90
C MET A 125 3.31 2.30 -15.73
N ILE A 126 3.51 1.30 -14.87
CA ILE A 126 4.41 1.38 -13.72
C ILE A 126 5.85 1.21 -14.20
N GLU A 127 6.64 2.26 -14.05
CA GLU A 127 8.03 2.31 -14.49
C GLU A 127 8.97 1.60 -13.50
N TRP A 128 8.65 1.61 -12.21
CA TRP A 128 9.46 1.06 -11.13
C TRP A 128 8.78 -0.13 -10.47
N TRP A 129 9.47 -1.27 -10.45
CA TRP A 129 9.04 -2.47 -9.74
C TRP A 129 10.02 -2.76 -8.62
N GLU A 130 9.55 -2.66 -7.38
CA GLU A 130 10.30 -3.08 -6.19
C GLU A 130 9.76 -4.43 -5.73
N LEU A 131 10.52 -5.48 -6.00
CA LEU A 131 10.10 -6.85 -5.81
C LEU A 131 10.91 -7.46 -4.66
N LEU A 132 10.33 -7.49 -3.46
CA LEU A 132 10.94 -8.16 -2.31
C LEU A 132 11.02 -9.67 -2.53
N VAL A 133 11.78 -10.36 -1.68
CA VAL A 133 11.91 -11.82 -1.71
C VAL A 133 10.55 -12.51 -1.88
N MET A 134 10.47 -13.36 -2.90
CA MET A 134 9.22 -14.02 -3.29
C MET A 134 9.48 -15.47 -3.72
N PRO A 135 8.50 -16.38 -3.54
CA PRO A 135 8.65 -17.75 -3.98
C PRO A 135 8.64 -17.85 -5.51
N PRO A 136 9.19 -18.93 -6.11
CA PRO A 136 9.26 -19.08 -7.57
C PRO A 136 7.92 -18.92 -8.30
N LYS A 137 6.82 -19.33 -7.65
CA LYS A 137 5.46 -19.18 -8.18
C LYS A 137 5.02 -17.73 -8.33
N GLU A 138 5.41 -16.84 -7.41
CA GLU A 138 5.10 -15.41 -7.51
C GLU A 138 5.92 -14.73 -8.62
N VAL A 139 7.16 -15.17 -8.87
CA VAL A 139 7.96 -14.69 -10.01
C VAL A 139 7.26 -15.00 -11.34
N GLU A 140 6.56 -16.14 -11.43
CA GLU A 140 5.73 -16.46 -12.59
C GLU A 140 4.49 -15.55 -12.68
N GLN A 141 3.92 -15.13 -11.56
CA GLN A 141 2.84 -14.15 -11.56
C GLN A 141 3.30 -12.76 -12.02
N VAL A 142 4.50 -12.31 -11.61
CA VAL A 142 5.12 -11.08 -12.16
C VAL A 142 5.19 -11.16 -13.69
N SER A 143 5.53 -12.34 -14.22
CA SER A 143 5.65 -12.57 -15.67
C SER A 143 4.34 -12.39 -16.45
N ARG A 144 3.16 -12.42 -15.78
CA ARG A 144 1.87 -12.09 -16.41
C ARG A 144 1.80 -10.62 -16.83
N PHE A 145 2.41 -9.75 -16.04
CA PHE A 145 2.29 -8.30 -16.13
C PHE A 145 3.55 -7.63 -16.70
N LYS A 146 4.74 -8.19 -16.45
CA LYS A 146 6.01 -7.65 -16.91
C LYS A 146 6.82 -8.75 -17.60
N PHE A 147 7.33 -8.49 -18.79
CA PHE A 147 8.29 -9.40 -19.41
C PHE A 147 9.60 -9.39 -18.61
N LEU A 148 10.08 -10.58 -18.22
CA LEU A 148 11.33 -10.77 -17.47
C LEU A 148 12.32 -11.54 -18.34
N THR A 149 13.55 -11.06 -18.44
CA THR A 149 14.64 -11.85 -19.05
C THR A 149 15.04 -13.02 -18.14
N PRO A 150 15.71 -14.06 -18.66
CA PRO A 150 16.23 -15.15 -17.84
C PRO A 150 17.12 -14.66 -16.68
N GLU A 151 17.93 -13.63 -16.92
CA GLU A 151 18.84 -13.04 -15.93
C GLU A 151 18.06 -12.29 -14.84
N GLN A 152 17.02 -11.52 -15.22
CA GLN A 152 16.14 -10.84 -14.27
C GLN A 152 15.38 -11.86 -13.40
N ARG A 153 14.91 -12.97 -14.00
CA ARG A 153 14.28 -14.06 -13.26
C ARG A 153 15.25 -14.69 -12.27
N GLN A 154 16.50 -14.93 -12.68
CA GLN A 154 17.53 -15.46 -11.80
C GLN A 154 17.86 -14.49 -10.65
N LEU A 155 17.93 -13.19 -10.93
CA LEU A 155 18.16 -12.15 -9.92
C LEU A 155 17.03 -12.13 -8.88
N LEU A 156 15.77 -12.19 -9.32
CA LEU A 156 14.61 -12.27 -8.42
C LEU A 156 14.67 -13.51 -7.51
N LEU A 157 15.03 -14.66 -8.07
CA LEU A 157 15.16 -15.91 -7.32
C LEU A 157 16.37 -15.93 -6.38
N SER A 158 17.35 -15.03 -6.57
CA SER A 158 18.54 -14.93 -5.72
C SER A 158 18.32 -14.12 -4.45
N ALA A 159 17.25 -13.31 -4.38
CA ALA A 159 16.96 -12.48 -3.22
C ALA A 159 16.65 -13.35 -1.98
N THR A 160 17.23 -12.97 -0.85
CA THR A 160 17.09 -13.69 0.43
C THR A 160 16.53 -12.80 1.54
N LYS A 161 16.05 -13.42 2.61
CA LYS A 161 15.73 -12.72 3.87
C LYS A 161 16.43 -13.38 5.03
N ALA A 162 16.90 -12.56 5.95
CA ALA A 162 17.40 -12.96 7.25
C ALA A 162 16.48 -12.34 8.31
N PRO A 163 15.56 -13.12 8.93
CA PRO A 163 14.63 -12.61 9.93
C PRO A 163 15.33 -11.81 11.03
N GLY A 164 14.80 -10.62 11.35
CA GLY A 164 15.37 -9.71 12.33
C GLY A 164 16.63 -8.95 11.88
N LYS A 165 17.15 -9.20 10.67
CA LYS A 165 18.35 -8.53 10.14
C LYS A 165 18.07 -7.72 8.89
N TYR A 166 17.63 -8.37 7.82
CA TYR A 166 17.37 -7.72 6.55
C TYR A 166 16.44 -8.52 5.65
N THR A 167 15.84 -7.80 4.70
CA THR A 167 15.10 -8.39 3.58
C THR A 167 15.70 -7.87 2.28
N GLU A 168 16.00 -8.76 1.34
CA GLU A 168 16.43 -8.35 0.00
C GLU A 168 15.24 -8.25 -0.94
N GLY A 169 15.45 -7.45 -1.97
CA GLY A 169 14.56 -7.33 -3.10
C GLY A 169 15.32 -6.96 -4.36
N VAL A 170 14.62 -6.94 -5.48
CA VAL A 170 15.14 -6.51 -6.76
C VAL A 170 14.34 -5.31 -7.22
N VAL A 171 15.05 -4.25 -7.60
CA VAL A 171 14.44 -3.13 -8.29
C VAL A 171 14.60 -3.34 -9.79
N LEU A 172 13.50 -3.24 -10.53
CA LEU A 172 13.48 -3.29 -12.00
C LEU A 172 12.88 -1.98 -12.52
N SER A 173 13.69 -1.19 -13.20
CA SER A 173 13.30 0.07 -13.85
C SER A 173 14.08 0.26 -15.16
N PRO A 174 13.70 1.20 -16.04
CA PRO A 174 14.42 1.43 -17.30
C PRO A 174 15.91 1.82 -17.12
N ARG A 175 16.31 2.29 -15.94
CA ARG A 175 17.68 2.79 -15.68
C ARG A 175 18.45 1.98 -14.63
N VAL A 176 17.74 1.18 -13.85
CA VAL A 176 18.31 0.46 -12.70
C VAL A 176 17.69 -0.93 -12.64
N GLU A 177 18.55 -1.93 -12.68
CA GLU A 177 18.24 -3.34 -12.41
C GLU A 177 19.26 -3.82 -11.37
N ALA A 178 18.82 -3.95 -10.12
CA ALA A 178 19.76 -4.23 -9.03
C ALA A 178 19.09 -5.00 -7.89
N LEU A 179 19.87 -5.87 -7.25
CA LEU A 179 19.55 -6.38 -5.93
C LEU A 179 19.78 -5.26 -4.91
N PHE A 180 18.79 -5.03 -4.05
CA PHE A 180 18.91 -4.13 -2.91
C PHE A 180 18.62 -4.89 -1.61
N ARG A 181 19.09 -4.32 -0.50
CA ARG A 181 18.90 -4.87 0.83
C ARG A 181 18.28 -3.82 1.73
N VAL A 182 17.12 -4.14 2.30
CA VAL A 182 16.44 -3.32 3.30
C VAL A 182 16.94 -3.74 4.68
N VAL A 183 17.65 -2.84 5.33
CA VAL A 183 18.11 -2.98 6.72
C VAL A 183 17.31 -1.99 7.56
N SER A 184 16.18 -2.45 8.09
CA SER A 184 15.29 -1.60 8.87
C SER A 184 15.86 -1.32 10.27
N PRO A 185 15.73 -0.09 10.80
CA PRO A 185 16.04 0.18 12.19
C PRO A 185 15.24 -0.75 13.12
N ALA A 186 15.85 -1.19 14.22
CA ALA A 186 15.24 -2.15 15.15
C ALA A 186 13.87 -1.70 15.66
N LEU A 187 13.67 -0.40 15.88
CA LEU A 187 12.38 0.16 16.30
C LEU A 187 11.29 -0.05 15.25
N TRP A 188 11.63 0.05 13.97
CA TRP A 188 10.67 -0.10 12.88
C TRP A 188 10.25 -1.56 12.74
N LEU A 189 11.21 -2.48 12.90
CA LEU A 189 10.91 -3.91 13.00
C LEU A 189 9.99 -4.18 14.19
N ALA A 190 10.35 -3.69 15.38
CA ALA A 190 9.57 -3.90 16.59
C ALA A 190 8.14 -3.34 16.52
N LEU A 191 7.93 -2.22 15.82
CA LEU A 191 6.61 -1.64 15.57
C LEU A 191 5.83 -2.44 14.51
N GLY A 192 6.51 -2.89 13.44
CA GLY A 192 5.92 -3.68 12.35
C GLY A 192 5.66 -5.16 12.69
N MET A 193 6.14 -5.63 13.84
CA MET A 193 5.86 -6.95 14.38
C MET A 193 4.36 -7.15 14.61
N THR A 194 3.73 -8.01 13.80
CA THR A 194 2.27 -8.26 13.81
C THR A 194 1.92 -9.72 14.04
N GLU A 195 2.91 -10.61 14.10
CA GLU A 195 2.70 -12.04 14.33
C GLU A 195 2.19 -12.30 15.75
N LYS A 196 1.45 -13.40 15.91
CA LYS A 196 0.79 -13.72 17.19
C LYS A 196 1.78 -13.82 18.36
N HIS A 197 2.96 -14.40 18.12
CA HIS A 197 3.99 -14.56 19.14
C HIS A 197 4.66 -13.21 19.49
N GLU A 198 4.85 -12.32 18.51
CA GLU A 198 5.42 -10.99 18.72
C GLU A 198 4.45 -10.09 19.50
N LYS A 199 3.16 -10.12 19.15
CA LYS A 199 2.09 -9.44 19.91
C LYS A 199 2.03 -9.94 21.36
N ALA A 200 2.18 -11.25 21.57
CA ALA A 200 2.21 -11.84 22.90
C ALA A 200 3.44 -11.38 23.70
N GLU A 201 4.62 -11.30 23.08
CA GLU A 201 5.83 -10.75 23.70
C GLU A 201 5.65 -9.29 24.11
N ARG A 202 5.12 -8.44 23.20
CA ARG A 202 4.87 -7.04 23.49
C ARG A 202 3.91 -6.86 24.66
N MET A 203 2.82 -7.63 24.68
CA MET A 203 1.86 -7.63 25.79
C MET A 203 2.49 -8.09 27.11
N ARG A 204 3.38 -9.08 27.10
CA ARG A 204 4.12 -9.50 28.30
C ARG A 204 4.97 -8.36 28.85
N ILE A 205 5.71 -7.65 27.99
CA ILE A 205 6.54 -6.50 28.38
C ILE A 205 5.67 -5.38 28.96
N MET A 206 4.55 -5.05 28.32
CA MET A 206 3.63 -4.05 28.83
C MET A 206 3.11 -4.40 30.24
N ARG A 207 2.79 -5.67 30.49
CA ARG A 207 2.34 -6.14 31.83
C ARG A 207 3.45 -6.13 32.86
N GLU A 208 4.66 -6.54 32.48
CA GLU A 208 5.82 -6.63 33.37
C GLU A 208 6.29 -5.23 33.82
N PHE A 209 6.33 -4.27 32.88
CA PHE A 209 6.88 -2.93 33.13
C PHE A 209 5.80 -1.85 33.32
N GLY A 210 4.53 -2.18 33.16
CA GLY A 210 3.41 -1.22 33.27
C GLY A 210 3.49 -0.08 32.24
N CYS A 211 4.02 -0.35 31.05
CA CYS A 211 4.31 0.67 30.04
C CYS A 211 3.33 0.64 28.86
N SER A 212 3.35 1.70 28.05
CA SER A 212 2.59 1.79 26.81
C SER A 212 3.11 0.81 25.73
N GLU A 213 2.32 0.62 24.67
CA GLU A 213 2.70 -0.23 23.54
C GLU A 213 3.96 0.29 22.83
N LEU A 214 4.08 1.61 22.69
CA LEU A 214 5.26 2.25 22.09
C LEU A 214 6.51 1.99 22.92
N GLU A 215 6.45 2.18 24.24
CA GLU A 215 7.57 1.90 25.14
C GLU A 215 7.94 0.41 25.15
N ALA A 216 6.94 -0.47 25.06
CA ALA A 216 7.20 -1.90 24.92
C ALA A 216 7.90 -2.23 23.60
N ALA A 217 7.52 -1.60 22.48
CA ALA A 217 8.18 -1.76 21.20
C ALA A 217 9.63 -1.23 21.22
N VAL A 218 9.90 -0.11 21.90
CA VAL A 218 11.27 0.40 22.11
C VAL A 218 12.11 -0.61 22.88
N ARG A 219 11.58 -1.22 23.94
CA ARG A 219 12.28 -2.27 24.70
C ARG A 219 12.54 -3.54 23.87
N VAL A 220 11.61 -3.93 22.99
CA VAL A 220 11.83 -5.02 22.04
C VAL A 220 12.97 -4.67 21.08
N ALA A 221 12.98 -3.44 20.55
CA ALA A 221 14.01 -2.95 19.65
C ALA A 221 15.41 -2.96 20.28
N GLU A 222 15.53 -2.54 21.54
CA GLU A 222 16.78 -2.62 22.31
C GLU A 222 17.30 -4.06 22.43
N ARG A 223 16.41 -5.05 22.63
CA ARG A 223 16.77 -6.46 22.72
C ARG A 223 17.21 -7.05 21.37
N CYS A 224 16.61 -6.61 20.26
CA CYS A 224 17.01 -7.01 18.91
C CYS A 224 18.43 -6.55 18.54
N PHE A 225 18.92 -5.45 19.13
CA PHE A 225 20.27 -4.93 18.87
C PHE A 225 21.38 -5.72 19.56
N VAL A 226 21.08 -6.41 20.68
CA VAL A 226 22.06 -7.15 21.49
C VAL A 226 22.29 -8.58 20.97
N SER A 227 21.38 -9.10 20.15
CA SER A 227 21.42 -10.48 19.63
C SER A 227 21.84 -10.57 18.14
N GLY A 228 22.24 -9.46 17.53
CA GLY A 228 22.60 -9.31 16.11
C GLY A 228 24.02 -9.74 15.74
#